data_AF-A0A2M8C1Z0-F1
#
_entry.id   AF-A0A2M8C1Z0-F1
#
_cell.length_a   1.000
_cell.length_b   1.000
_cell.length_c   1.000
_cell.angle_alpha   90.00
_cell.angle_beta   90.00
_cell.angle_gamma   90.00
#
_symmetry.space_group_name_H-M   'P 1'
#
loop_
_entity.id
_entity.type
_entity.pdbx_description
1 polymer ?
#
loop_
_entity_poly.entity_id
_entity_poly.type
_entity_poly.pdbx_seq_one_letter_code
_entity_poly.pdbx_strand_id
1 'polypeptide(L)'
;MPSPKIWKWVWDTLGEISDEIGIEENGQYLLAYEGWGGFCVSKIFDSTKSDEENEDSYYKFAEEESNKVIAEWLEKYKDHYYLIDCGHESMGLYGVTWALFKTFNNKLSKPGYPY
;
A
#
# COMPACT_ATOMS: atom_id res chain seq x y z
N MET A 1 15.15 3.61 -9.43
CA MET A 1 14.11 2.60 -9.72
C MET A 1 14.52 1.27 -9.11
N PRO A 2 13.60 0.54 -8.45
CA PRO A 2 13.88 -0.78 -7.88
C PRO A 2 14.32 -1.78 -8.95
N SER A 3 15.00 -2.84 -8.53
CA SER A 3 15.38 -3.93 -9.44
C SER A 3 14.16 -4.79 -9.78
N PRO A 4 14.19 -5.55 -10.90
CA PRO A 4 13.09 -6.48 -11.24
C PRO A 4 12.76 -7.50 -10.14
N LYS A 5 13.75 -7.88 -9.32
CA LYS A 5 13.54 -8.79 -8.18
C LYS A 5 12.70 -8.15 -7.07
N ILE A 6 12.86 -6.84 -6.84
CA ILE A 6 12.05 -6.10 -5.85
C ILE A 6 10.62 -5.98 -6.36
N TRP A 7 10.44 -5.64 -7.63
CA TRP A 7 9.09 -5.59 -8.22
C TRP A 7 8.39 -6.93 -8.20
N LYS A 8 9.11 -8.02 -8.52
CA LYS A 8 8.56 -9.36 -8.38
C LYS A 8 8.09 -9.63 -6.95
N TRP A 9 8.91 -9.31 -5.96
CA TRP A 9 8.51 -9.47 -4.55
C TRP A 9 7.26 -8.65 -4.20
N VAL A 10 7.18 -7.39 -4.64
CA VAL A 10 5.99 -6.55 -4.43
C VAL A 10 4.74 -7.22 -4.99
N TRP A 11 4.77 -7.64 -6.25
CA TRP A 11 3.59 -8.24 -6.89
C TRP A 11 3.25 -9.62 -6.33
N ASP A 12 4.25 -10.43 -6.01
CA ASP A 12 4.05 -11.73 -5.35
C ASP A 12 3.37 -11.51 -3.98
N THR A 13 3.81 -10.52 -3.18
CA THR A 13 3.18 -10.19 -1.90
C THR A 13 1.76 -9.65 -2.07
N LEU A 14 1.53 -8.67 -2.95
CA LEU A 14 0.20 -8.08 -3.14
C LEU A 14 -0.83 -9.10 -3.67
N GLY A 15 -0.39 -10.09 -4.45
CA GLY A 15 -1.25 -11.17 -4.93
C GLY A 15 -1.74 -12.13 -3.86
N GLU A 16 -1.12 -12.14 -2.68
CA GLU A 16 -1.54 -12.95 -1.52
C GLU A 16 -2.51 -12.18 -0.59
N ILE A 17 -2.54 -10.85 -0.68
CA ILE A 17 -3.36 -9.98 0.18
C ILE A 17 -4.84 -10.06 -0.22
N SER A 18 -5.71 -10.26 0.76
CA SER A 18 -7.17 -10.24 0.57
C SER A 18 -7.82 -9.06 1.27
N ASP A 19 -7.90 -9.08 2.60
CA ASP A 19 -8.60 -8.09 3.44
C ASP A 19 -7.75 -7.61 4.63
N GLU A 20 -6.44 -7.85 4.56
CA GLU A 20 -5.49 -7.55 5.62
C GLU A 20 -4.74 -6.23 5.41
N ILE A 21 -4.29 -5.65 6.53
CA ILE A 21 -3.51 -4.41 6.57
C ILE A 21 -2.16 -4.74 7.17
N GLY A 22 -1.08 -4.36 6.49
CA GLY A 22 0.25 -4.79 6.90
C GLY A 22 1.38 -3.98 6.31
N ILE A 23 2.58 -4.34 6.77
CA ILE A 23 3.84 -3.89 6.21
C ILE A 23 4.74 -5.11 5.99
N GLU A 24 5.50 -5.09 4.91
CA GLU A 24 6.50 -6.09 4.59
C GLU A 24 7.84 -5.42 4.25
N GLU A 25 8.94 -5.95 4.76
CA GLU A 25 10.27 -5.37 4.59
C GLU A 25 11.17 -6.28 3.76
N ASN A 26 11.91 -5.69 2.81
CA ASN A 26 12.91 -6.39 2.02
C ASN A 26 14.20 -5.57 1.91
N GLY A 27 15.09 -5.77 2.88
CA GLY A 27 16.35 -5.05 2.97
C GLY A 27 16.15 -3.56 3.27
N GLN A 28 16.25 -2.72 2.24
CA GLN A 28 16.06 -1.26 2.37
C GLN A 28 14.67 -0.79 1.92
N TYR A 29 13.79 -1.72 1.55
CA TYR A 29 12.47 -1.42 1.04
C TYR A 29 11.42 -1.79 2.08
N LEU A 30 10.39 -0.96 2.18
CA LEU A 30 9.20 -1.20 3.00
C LEU A 30 7.98 -1.12 2.07
N LEU A 31 7.16 -2.15 2.06
CA LEU A 31 5.90 -2.20 1.34
C LEU A 31 4.78 -2.10 2.37
N ALA A 32 4.00 -1.01 2.33
CA ALA A 32 2.76 -0.91 3.09
C ALA A 32 1.60 -1.31 2.18
N TYR A 33 0.60 -2.02 2.72
CA TYR A 33 -0.58 -2.43 1.98
C TYR A 33 -1.83 -2.51 2.85
N GLU A 34 -2.99 -2.38 2.20
CA GLU A 34 -4.33 -2.54 2.76
C GLU A 34 -5.24 -3.19 1.71
N GLY A 35 -5.74 -4.39 2.01
CA GLY A 35 -6.73 -5.09 1.20
C GLY A 35 -8.15 -4.62 1.48
N TRP A 36 -8.92 -4.36 0.44
CA TRP A 36 -10.30 -3.88 0.55
C TRP A 36 -11.29 -5.05 0.55
N GLY A 37 -11.88 -5.31 1.72
CA GLY A 37 -12.94 -6.30 1.89
C GLY A 37 -14.34 -5.69 2.09
N GLY A 38 -15.36 -6.54 2.14
CA GLY A 38 -16.76 -6.16 2.39
C GLY A 38 -16.98 -5.33 3.66
N PHE A 39 -16.17 -5.55 4.68
CA PHE A 39 -16.23 -4.76 5.91
C PHE A 39 -15.87 -3.28 5.67
N CYS A 40 -14.87 -3.01 4.82
CA CYS A 40 -14.38 -1.66 4.51
C CYS A 40 -15.45 -0.80 3.80
N VAL A 41 -16.28 -1.44 2.98
CA VAL A 41 -17.31 -0.79 2.13
C VAL A 41 -18.73 -0.93 2.69
N SER A 42 -18.90 -1.59 3.83
CA SER A 42 -20.22 -1.83 4.44
C SER A 42 -21.05 -0.56 4.69
N LYS A 43 -20.39 0.59 4.86
CA LYS A 43 -21.05 1.89 5.11
C LYS A 43 -21.70 2.50 3.88
N ILE A 44 -21.31 2.06 2.69
CA ILE A 44 -21.81 2.62 1.42
C ILE A 44 -22.78 1.67 0.71
N PHE A 45 -23.13 0.55 1.34
CA PHE A 45 -24.14 -0.37 0.84
C PHE A 45 -25.50 0.33 0.73
N ASP A 46 -26.14 0.17 -0.42
CA ASP A 46 -27.46 0.69 -0.71
C ASP A 46 -28.42 -0.45 -1.02
N SER A 47 -29.38 -0.68 -0.11
CA SER A 47 -30.39 -1.74 -0.25
C SER A 47 -31.37 -1.52 -1.41
N THR A 48 -31.36 -0.34 -2.03
CA THR A 48 -32.20 -0.02 -3.20
C THR A 48 -31.54 -0.37 -4.53
N LYS A 49 -30.23 -0.63 -4.52
CA LYS A 49 -29.44 -1.04 -5.67
C LYS A 49 -29.32 -2.57 -5.75
N SER A 50 -29.08 -3.08 -6.95
CA SER A 50 -28.66 -4.48 -7.14
C SER A 50 -27.28 -4.74 -6.54
N ASP A 51 -26.92 -6.01 -6.38
CA ASP A 51 -25.60 -6.41 -5.88
C ASP A 51 -24.47 -5.91 -6.80
N GLU A 52 -24.67 -5.96 -8.12
CA GLU A 52 -23.71 -5.48 -9.13
C GLU A 52 -23.49 -3.96 -9.05
N GLU A 53 -24.56 -3.17 -8.92
CA GLU A 53 -24.47 -1.72 -8.77
C GLU A 53 -23.81 -1.29 -7.44
N ASN A 54 -24.00 -2.10 -6.39
CA ASN A 54 -23.28 -1.92 -5.12
C ASN A 54 -21.80 -2.27 -5.30
N GLU A 55 -21.49 -3.36 -5.99
CA GLU A 55 -20.12 -3.79 -6.27
C GLU A 55 -19.31 -2.72 -7.02
N ASP A 56 -19.87 -2.11 -8.07
CA ASP A 56 -19.25 -0.97 -8.76
C ASP A 56 -18.99 0.22 -7.81
N SER A 57 -19.93 0.47 -6.90
CA SER A 57 -19.79 1.53 -5.89
C SER A 57 -18.67 1.21 -4.89
N TYR A 58 -18.44 -0.07 -4.58
CA TYR A 58 -17.39 -0.53 -3.67
C TYR A 58 -15.99 -0.35 -4.26
N TYR A 59 -15.77 -0.76 -5.51
CA TYR A 59 -14.49 -0.54 -6.19
C TYR A 59 -14.13 0.95 -6.25
N LYS A 60 -15.10 1.78 -6.66
CA LYS A 60 -14.88 3.22 -6.75
C LYS A 60 -14.53 3.84 -5.40
N PHE A 61 -15.21 3.42 -4.34
CA PHE A 61 -14.93 3.90 -2.99
C PHE A 61 -13.54 3.46 -2.51
N ALA A 62 -13.15 2.21 -2.75
CA ALA A 62 -11.83 1.70 -2.42
C ALA A 62 -10.72 2.50 -3.13
N GLU A 63 -10.88 2.80 -4.42
CA GLU A 63 -9.95 3.62 -5.19
C GLU A 63 -9.87 5.07 -4.64
N GLU A 64 -11.01 5.69 -4.33
CA GLU A 64 -11.06 7.06 -3.79
C GLU A 64 -10.40 7.15 -2.40
N GLU A 65 -10.72 6.22 -1.51
CA GLU A 65 -10.15 6.18 -0.15
C GLU A 65 -8.67 5.76 -0.14
N SER A 66 -8.22 4.98 -1.14
CA SER A 66 -6.81 4.61 -1.31
C SER A 66 -5.88 5.83 -1.28
N ASN A 67 -6.30 6.94 -1.86
CA ASN A 67 -5.51 8.17 -1.86
C ASN A 67 -5.29 8.74 -0.46
N LYS A 68 -6.29 8.61 0.43
CA LYS A 68 -6.19 9.06 1.82
C LYS A 68 -5.25 8.15 2.60
N VAL A 69 -5.40 6.83 2.44
CA VAL A 69 -4.52 5.82 3.05
C VAL A 69 -3.06 6.06 2.64
N ILE A 70 -2.80 6.29 1.36
CA ILE A 70 -1.46 6.61 0.85
C ILE A 70 -0.92 7.90 1.48
N ALA A 71 -1.74 8.95 1.59
CA ALA A 71 -1.34 10.21 2.23
C ALA A 71 -0.97 10.02 3.72
N GLU A 72 -1.72 9.18 4.44
CA GLU A 72 -1.40 8.83 5.83
C GLU A 72 -0.07 8.09 5.94
N TRP A 73 0.21 7.13 5.04
CA TRP A 73 1.48 6.42 5.02
C TRP A 73 2.65 7.33 4.64
N LEU A 74 2.46 8.23 3.68
CA LEU A 74 3.45 9.24 3.34
C LEU A 74 3.84 10.07 4.57
N GLU A 75 2.86 10.55 5.32
CA GLU A 75 3.09 11.34 6.53
C GLU A 75 3.73 10.50 7.65
N LYS A 76 3.31 9.24 7.81
CA LYS A 76 3.82 8.31 8.82
C LYS A 76 5.29 7.92 8.59
N TYR A 77 5.71 7.76 7.33
CA TYR A 77 7.03 7.25 6.98
C TYR A 77 8.02 8.31 6.50
N LYS A 78 7.59 9.59 6.39
CA LYS A 78 8.37 10.70 5.84
C LYS A 78 9.76 10.91 6.46
N ASP A 79 9.95 10.57 7.73
CA ASP A 79 11.19 10.84 8.46
C ASP A 79 12.29 9.81 8.19
N HIS A 80 11.92 8.62 7.70
CA HIS A 80 12.83 7.48 7.55
C HIS A 80 12.87 6.91 6.13
N TYR A 81 11.86 7.21 5.31
CA TYR A 81 11.72 6.66 3.98
C TYR A 81 11.31 7.71 2.96
N TYR A 82 11.66 7.46 1.70
CA TYR A 82 11.09 8.14 0.55
C TYR A 82 10.18 7.19 -0.23
N LEU A 83 9.07 7.74 -0.74
CA LEU A 83 8.16 7.01 -1.62
C LEU A 83 8.85 6.71 -2.96
N ILE A 84 8.77 5.46 -3.40
CA ILE A 84 9.18 5.05 -4.74
C ILE A 84 7.97 5.05 -5.68
N ASP A 85 6.90 4.37 -5.28
CA ASP A 85 5.69 4.19 -6.06
C ASP A 85 4.53 3.79 -5.15
N CYS A 86 3.30 4.01 -5.59
CA CYS A 86 2.09 3.64 -4.86
C CYS A 86 0.92 3.51 -5.82
N GLY A 87 -0.12 2.81 -5.40
CA GLY A 87 -1.34 2.71 -6.18
C GLY A 87 -2.42 1.90 -5.52
N HIS A 88 -3.45 1.64 -6.32
CA HIS A 88 -4.52 0.73 -6.03
C HIS A 88 -4.59 -0.29 -7.16
N GLU A 89 -4.40 -1.57 -6.86
CA GLU A 89 -4.52 -2.64 -7.84
C GLU A 89 -5.80 -3.41 -7.62
N SER A 90 -6.41 -3.93 -8.68
CA SER A 90 -7.62 -4.74 -8.64
C SER A 90 -7.40 -6.18 -8.13
N MET A 91 -6.38 -6.39 -7.29
CA MET A 91 -6.12 -7.66 -6.60
C MET A 91 -7.01 -7.79 -5.36
N GLY A 92 -7.27 -9.00 -4.88
CA GLY A 92 -8.20 -9.20 -3.75
C GLY A 92 -9.67 -8.99 -4.12
N LEU A 93 -10.51 -8.59 -3.16
CA LEU A 93 -11.97 -8.49 -3.36
C LEU A 93 -12.37 -7.15 -4.02
N TYR A 94 -12.01 -6.02 -3.42
CA TYR A 94 -12.27 -4.68 -3.97
C TYR A 94 -10.98 -3.91 -4.25
N GLY A 95 -9.88 -4.63 -4.44
CA GLY A 95 -8.56 -4.07 -4.68
C GLY A 95 -7.66 -4.07 -3.45
N VAL A 96 -6.39 -3.70 -3.68
CA VAL A 96 -5.36 -3.55 -2.64
C VAL A 96 -4.69 -2.18 -2.85
N THR A 97 -4.75 -1.33 -1.83
CA THR A 97 -3.93 -0.13 -1.77
C THR A 97 -2.53 -0.50 -1.34
N TRP A 98 -1.51 0.04 -1.99
CA TRP A 98 -0.14 -0.22 -1.62
C TRP A 98 0.76 1.00 -1.83
N ALA A 99 1.85 1.04 -1.06
CA ALA A 99 2.91 2.02 -1.24
C ALA A 99 4.27 1.38 -0.95
N LEU A 100 5.18 1.50 -1.92
CA LEU A 100 6.55 1.06 -1.81
C LEU A 100 7.44 2.23 -1.43
N PHE A 101 8.12 2.06 -0.30
CA PHE A 101 9.06 2.98 0.27
C PHE A 101 10.47 2.43 0.22
N LYS A 102 11.46 3.32 0.27
CA LYS A 102 12.85 2.94 0.51
C LYS A 102 13.47 3.83 1.56
N THR A 103 14.28 3.22 2.42
CA THR A 103 14.93 3.93 3.51
C THR A 103 15.82 5.05 2.97
N PHE A 104 15.91 6.14 3.72
CA PHE A 104 17.06 7.03 3.61
C PHE A 104 18.26 6.21 4.04
N ASN A 105 19.11 5.83 3.08
CA ASN A 105 20.39 5.24 3.44
C ASN A 105 21.13 6.27 4.30
N ASN A 106 21.16 6.08 5.61
CA ASN A 106 21.97 6.87 6.52
C ASN A 106 23.43 6.43 6.36
N LYS A 107 23.97 6.60 5.14
CA LYS A 107 25.40 6.63 4.87
C LYS A 107 25.89 8.09 4.84
N LEU A 108 25.49 8.84 5.87
CA LEU A 108 26.12 10.06 6.36
C LEU A 108 25.96 9.92 7.89
N SER A 109 26.93 9.58 8.72
CA SER A 109 28.38 9.65 8.62
C SER A 109 28.96 8.79 9.76
N LYS A 110 29.74 7.76 9.46
CA LYS A 110 30.89 7.48 10.32
C LYS A 110 32.04 8.30 9.74
N PRO A 111 32.46 9.43 10.31
CA PRO A 111 33.87 9.68 10.39
C PRO A 111 34.35 8.79 11.53
N GLY A 112 34.83 7.59 11.19
CA GLY A 112 35.93 7.08 11.97
C GLY A 112 37.06 8.09 11.83
N TYR A 113 37.56 8.64 12.92
CA TYR A 113 38.97 8.56 13.27
C TYR A 113 39.12 8.81 14.79
N PRO A 114 40.11 8.15 15.42
CA PRO A 114 40.36 8.20 16.83
C PRO A 114 41.15 9.46 17.19
N TYR A 115 40.91 9.99 18.38
CA TYR A 115 41.93 10.66 19.19
C TYR A 115 41.71 10.26 20.65
#